data_AF-H2B292-F1
#
_entry.id   AF-H2B292-F1
#
_cell.length_a   1.000
_cell.length_b   1.000
_cell.length_c   1.000
_cell.angle_alpha   90.00
_cell.angle_beta   90.00
_cell.angle_gamma   90.00
#
_symmetry.space_group_name_H-M   'P 1'
#
loop_
_entity.id
_entity.type
_entity.pdbx_description
1 polymer ?
#
loop_
_entity_poly.entity_id
_entity_poly.type
_entity_poly.pdbx_seq_one_letter_code
_entity_poly.pdbx_strand_id
1 'polypeptide(L)'
;MADKQSTGDVGQSKYYQEALQEYKDLMQDDEEPDTWDVRINKTGCYIENMALQLCRAETGDWRQCMLEMNAFRKCWELHGNRERVHTVDKEEFSKQSK
;
A
#
# COMPACT_ATOMS: atom_id res chain seq x y z
N MET A 1 24.56 17.78 5.28
CA MET A 1 23.70 17.91 6.48
C MET A 1 22.66 16.82 6.34
N ALA A 2 22.65 15.84 7.25
CA ALA A 2 21.88 14.60 7.09
C ALA A 2 20.37 14.85 7.19
N ASP A 3 19.61 14.28 6.25
CA ASP A 3 18.15 14.30 6.17
C ASP A 3 17.50 13.79 7.46
N LYS A 4 16.80 14.67 8.16
CA LYS A 4 16.07 14.38 9.41
C LYS A 4 14.71 13.69 9.20
N GLN A 5 14.41 13.20 7.99
CA GLN A 5 13.14 12.54 7.66
C GLN A 5 13.29 11.01 7.54
N SER A 6 14.00 10.37 8.47
CA SER A 6 14.30 8.92 8.38
C SER A 6 14.24 8.17 9.72
N THR A 7 13.57 8.70 10.75
CA THR A 7 13.53 8.02 12.08
C THR A 7 12.14 7.92 12.70
N GLY A 8 11.08 8.18 11.94
CA GLY A 8 9.74 7.79 12.36
C GLY A 8 9.59 6.28 12.20
N ASP A 9 9.47 5.55 13.30
CA ASP A 9 9.03 4.17 13.28
C ASP A 9 7.60 4.16 12.72
N VAL A 10 7.40 3.61 11.51
CA VAL A 10 6.05 3.54 10.90
C VAL A 10 5.08 2.79 11.81
N GLY A 11 5.59 1.85 12.62
CA GLY A 11 4.82 1.12 13.61
C GLY A 11 4.20 2.03 14.67
N GLN A 12 4.66 3.28 14.84
CA GLN A 12 4.08 4.26 15.76
C GLN A 12 3.10 5.23 15.09
N SER A 13 2.95 5.20 13.76
CA SER A 13 1.96 6.02 13.07
C SER A 13 0.55 5.60 13.50
N LYS A 14 -0.30 6.58 13.84
CA LYS A 14 -1.70 6.30 14.17
C LYS A 14 -2.41 5.56 13.04
N TYR A 15 -2.06 5.87 11.79
CA TYR A 15 -2.61 5.24 10.59
C TYR A 15 -2.22 3.77 10.49
N TYR A 16 -1.00 3.41 10.93
CA TYR A 16 -0.54 2.03 10.93
C TYR A 16 -1.26 1.21 12.01
N GLN A 17 -1.48 1.79 13.20
CA GLN A 17 -2.21 1.14 14.28
C GLN A 17 -3.69 0.92 13.92
N GLU A 18 -4.32 1.89 13.28
CA GLU A 18 -5.69 1.76 12.78
C GLU A 18 -5.78 0.73 11.66
N ALA A 19 -4.84 0.73 10.70
CA ALA A 19 -4.76 -0.28 9.66
C ALA A 19 -4.55 -1.71 10.19
N LEU A 20 -3.80 -1.87 11.28
CA LEU A 20 -3.65 -3.16 11.96
C LEU A 20 -4.97 -3.64 12.58
N GLN A 21 -5.77 -2.72 13.11
CA GLN A 21 -7.07 -3.07 13.67
C GLN A 21 -8.03 -3.48 12.56
N GLU A 22 -8.13 -2.69 11.50
CA GLU A 22 -8.93 -3.00 10.31
C GLU A 22 -8.56 -4.37 9.71
N TYR A 23 -7.26 -4.67 9.59
CA TYR A 23 -6.81 -5.96 9.10
C TYR A 23 -7.22 -7.13 10.01
N LYS A 24 -7.23 -6.94 11.34
CA LYS A 24 -7.70 -7.97 12.26
C LYS A 24 -9.19 -8.21 12.10
N ASP A 25 -9.96 -7.13 11.95
CA ASP A 25 -11.41 -7.20 11.78
C ASP A 25 -11.72 -7.94 10.46
N LEU A 26 -11.03 -7.62 9.37
CA LEU A 26 -11.12 -8.34 8.09
C LEU A 26 -10.80 -9.85 8.20
N MET A 27 -9.93 -10.25 9.12
CA MET A 27 -9.56 -11.67 9.33
C MET A 27 -10.46 -12.41 10.32
N GLN A 28 -11.21 -11.68 11.15
CA GLN A 28 -12.08 -12.25 12.20
C GLN A 28 -13.56 -12.20 11.84
N ASP A 29 -13.94 -11.30 10.94
CA ASP A 29 -15.31 -11.19 10.46
C ASP A 29 -15.68 -12.43 9.62
N ASP A 30 -16.88 -12.96 9.87
CA ASP A 30 -17.45 -14.07 9.10
C ASP A 30 -18.10 -13.55 7.79
N GLU A 31 -18.15 -12.23 7.59
CA GLU A 31 -18.55 -11.60 6.33
C GLU A 31 -17.50 -11.78 5.21
N GLU A 32 -17.98 -11.88 3.96
CA GLU A 32 -17.08 -12.03 2.82
C GLU A 32 -16.37 -10.69 2.54
N PRO A 33 -15.02 -10.62 2.59
CA PRO A 33 -14.29 -9.38 2.32
C PRO A 33 -14.51 -8.93 0.89
N ASP A 34 -14.52 -7.61 0.66
CA ASP A 34 -14.80 -7.10 -0.66
C ASP A 34 -13.69 -7.45 -1.68
N THR A 35 -14.03 -7.37 -2.97
CA THR A 35 -13.08 -7.76 -4.04
C THR A 35 -11.79 -6.95 -4.07
N TRP A 36 -11.81 -5.71 -3.58
CA TRP A 36 -10.65 -4.85 -3.46
C TRP A 36 -9.77 -5.29 -2.28
N ASP A 37 -10.36 -5.52 -1.10
CA ASP A 37 -9.65 -6.03 0.07
C ASP A 37 -8.99 -7.37 -0.21
N VAL A 38 -9.69 -8.29 -0.87
CA VAL A 38 -9.13 -9.58 -1.30
C VAL A 38 -7.91 -9.39 -2.20
N ARG A 39 -7.95 -8.43 -3.14
CA ARG A 39 -6.83 -8.16 -4.05
C ARG A 39 -5.63 -7.57 -3.32
N ILE A 40 -5.87 -6.64 -2.39
CA ILE A 40 -4.81 -6.01 -1.61
C ILE A 40 -4.19 -7.00 -0.62
N ASN A 41 -5.01 -7.81 0.07
CA ASN A 41 -4.52 -8.85 0.97
C ASN A 41 -3.61 -9.86 0.23
N LYS A 42 -3.95 -10.23 -1.01
CA LYS A 42 -3.12 -11.09 -1.88
C LYS A 42 -1.75 -10.47 -2.25
N THR A 43 -1.53 -9.18 -2.00
CA THR A 43 -0.21 -8.55 -2.19
C THR A 43 0.72 -8.73 -0.99
N GLY A 44 0.17 -9.10 0.18
CA GLY A 44 0.89 -9.13 1.45
C GLY A 44 1.13 -7.76 2.10
N CYS A 45 0.62 -6.67 1.50
CA CYS A 45 0.87 -5.30 1.93
C CYS A 45 -0.40 -4.55 2.35
N TYR A 46 -1.36 -5.27 2.94
CA TYR A 46 -2.66 -4.69 3.32
C TYR A 46 -2.51 -3.56 4.33
N ILE A 47 -1.75 -3.79 5.39
CA ILE A 47 -1.61 -2.84 6.50
C ILE A 47 -0.97 -1.54 6.01
N GLU A 48 0.14 -1.61 5.25
CA GLU A 48 0.80 -0.42 4.73
C GLU A 48 -0.07 0.31 3.69
N ASN A 49 -0.85 -0.42 2.89
CA ASN A 49 -1.78 0.19 1.95
C ASN A 49 -2.89 0.93 2.68
N MET A 50 -3.52 0.29 3.67
CA MET A 50 -4.61 0.87 4.45
C MET A 50 -4.12 2.09 5.25
N ALA A 51 -2.94 2.01 5.88
CA ALA A 51 -2.35 3.14 6.59
C ALA A 51 -2.16 4.37 5.68
N LEU A 52 -1.69 4.13 4.44
CA LEU A 52 -1.54 5.18 3.43
C LEU A 52 -2.91 5.80 3.05
N GLN A 53 -3.94 4.97 2.85
CA GLN A 53 -5.29 5.45 2.54
C GLN A 53 -5.90 6.27 3.68
N LEU A 54 -5.77 5.81 4.93
CA LEU A 54 -6.24 6.51 6.12
C LEU A 54 -5.58 7.88 6.27
N CYS A 55 -4.27 7.96 6.04
CA CYS A 55 -3.57 9.25 6.03
C CYS A 55 -4.12 10.20 4.97
N ARG A 56 -4.38 9.70 3.75
CA ARG A 56 -4.96 10.53 2.69
C ARG A 56 -6.39 10.95 3.00
N ALA A 57 -7.19 10.07 3.58
CA ALA A 57 -8.58 10.34 3.92
C ALA A 57 -8.66 11.50 4.93
N GLU A 58 -7.76 11.53 5.92
CA GLU A 58 -7.73 12.61 6.90
C GLU A 58 -7.09 13.90 6.36
N THR A 59 -5.93 13.80 5.70
CA THR A 59 -5.14 15.00 5.30
C THR A 59 -5.59 15.61 3.98
N GLY A 60 -6.24 14.83 3.12
CA GLY A 60 -6.57 15.21 1.75
C GLY A 60 -5.35 15.41 0.83
N ASP A 61 -4.12 15.15 1.29
CA ASP A 61 -2.88 15.43 0.56
C ASP A 61 -1.84 14.30 0.70
N TRP A 62 -1.55 13.64 -0.41
CA TRP A 62 -0.60 12.51 -0.44
C TRP A 62 0.83 12.92 -0.07
N ARG A 63 1.18 14.20 -0.25
CA ARG A 63 2.52 14.72 0.09
C ARG A 63 2.74 14.81 1.59
N GLN A 64 1.67 14.79 2.39
CA GLN A 64 1.77 14.75 3.85
C GLN A 64 1.91 13.31 4.38
N CYS A 65 1.67 12.31 3.53
CA CYS A 65 1.69 10.87 3.86
C CYS A 65 2.97 10.17 3.38
N MET A 66 4.11 10.89 3.34
CA MET A 66 5.37 10.33 2.81
C MET A 66 5.88 9.16 3.65
N LEU A 67 5.60 9.15 4.96
CA LEU A 67 5.98 8.06 5.86
C LEU A 67 5.28 6.75 5.45
N GLU A 68 3.95 6.78 5.38
CA GLU A 68 3.10 5.64 4.99
C GLU A 68 3.38 5.21 3.55
N MET A 69 3.59 6.18 2.65
CA MET A 69 3.89 5.90 1.24
C MET A 69 5.23 5.20 1.06
N ASN A 70 6.25 5.58 1.84
CA ASN A 70 7.54 4.89 1.82
C ASN A 70 7.44 3.48 2.40
N ALA A 71 6.64 3.29 3.45
CA ALA A 71 6.39 1.96 4.03
C ALA A 71 5.68 1.03 3.03
N PHE A 72 4.62 1.53 2.37
CA PHE A 72 3.92 0.76 1.35
C PHE A 72 4.84 0.39 0.17
N ARG A 73 5.66 1.33 -0.32
CA ARG A 73 6.63 1.04 -1.38
C ARG A 73 7.61 -0.06 -0.96
N LYS A 74 8.14 0.01 0.26
CA LYS A 74 9.08 -0.99 0.79
C LYS A 74 8.41 -2.37 0.90
N CYS A 75 7.19 -2.44 1.42
CA CYS A 75 6.45 -3.70 1.45
C CYS A 75 6.25 -4.26 0.04
N TRP A 76 5.83 -3.41 -0.90
CA TRP A 76 5.57 -3.81 -2.29
C TRP A 76 6.78 -4.46 -2.95
N GLU A 77 7.98 -3.88 -2.74
CA GLU A 77 9.24 -4.43 -3.24
C GLU A 77 9.62 -5.75 -2.56
N LEU A 78 9.46 -5.86 -1.24
CA LEU A 78 9.76 -7.08 -0.48
C LEU A 78 8.89 -8.27 -0.89
N HIS A 79 7.61 -8.02 -1.20
CA HIS A 79 6.68 -9.04 -1.65
C HIS A 79 6.75 -9.33 -3.17
N GLY A 80 7.72 -8.75 -3.88
CA GLY A 80 7.93 -9.03 -5.30
C GLY A 80 6.79 -8.55 -6.20
N ASN A 81 6.03 -7.55 -5.78
CA ASN A 81 4.82 -7.13 -6.48
C ASN A 81 5.08 -6.26 -7.74
N ARG A 82 6.35 -6.09 -8.17
CA ARG A 82 6.72 -5.29 -9.35
C ARG A 82 6.05 -5.77 -10.64
N GLU A 83 5.94 -7.09 -10.83
CA GLU A 83 5.33 -7.66 -12.03
C GLU A 83 3.81 -7.41 -12.12
N ARG A 84 3.16 -7.03 -11.01
CA ARG A 84 1.71 -6.72 -11.00
C ARG A 84 1.38 -5.40 -11.69
N VAL A 85 2.38 -4.57 -11.98
CA VAL A 85 2.24 -3.23 -12.60
C VAL A 85 3.10 -3.08 -13.86
N HIS A 86 3.42 -4.19 -14.53
CA HIS A 86 4.18 -4.15 -15.77
C HIS A 86 3.48 -3.29 -16.83
N THR A 87 4.22 -2.34 -17.41
CA THR A 87 3.75 -1.51 -18.53
C THR A 87 4.47 -1.93 -19.80
N VAL A 88 3.72 -2.07 -20.89
CA VAL A 88 4.30 -2.29 -22.23
C VAL A 88 4.48 -0.97 -22.96
N ASP A 89 5.56 -0.87 -23.73
CA ASP A 89 5.71 0.24 -24.68
C ASP A 89 4.65 0.14 -25.77
N LYS A 90 4.13 1.30 -26.20
CA LYS A 90 3.08 1.38 -27.22
C LYS A 90 3.48 0.69 -28.53
N GLU A 91 4.75 0.79 -28.90
CA GLU A 91 5.30 0.17 -30.10
C GLU A 91 5.34 -1.36 -29.97
N GLU A 92 5.68 -1.88 -28.79
CA GLU A 92 5.69 -3.32 -28.50
C GLU A 92 4.27 -3.90 -28.48
N PHE A 93 3.31 -3.21 -27.86
CA PHE A 93 1.89 -3.62 -27.88
C PHE A 93 1.35 -3.73 -29.32
N SER A 94 1.71 -2.77 -30.17
CA SER A 94 1.24 -2.72 -31.57
C SER A 94 1.81 -3.85 -32.44
N LYS A 95 2.96 -4.42 -32.07
CA LYS A 95 3.57 -5.58 -32.74
C LYS A 95 2.94 -6.90 -32.29
N GLN A 96 2.49 -6.98 -31.04
CA GLN A 96 1.97 -8.21 -30.42
C GLN A 96 0.48 -8.45 -30.71
N SER A 97 -0.24 -7.40 -31.13
CA SER A 97 -1.66 -7.45 -31.52
C SER A 97 -1.88 -7.74 -33.02
N LYS A 98 -0.83 -8.06 -33.78
CA LYS A 98 -0.89 -8.48 -35.19
C LYS A 98 -0.58 -9.96 -35.30
#